data_AF-A0A937PAJ0-F1
#
_entry.id   AF-A0A937PAJ0-F1
#
_cell.length_a   1.000
_cell.length_b   1.000
_cell.length_c   1.000
_cell.angle_alpha   90.00
_cell.angle_beta   90.00
_cell.angle_gamma   90.00
#
_symmetry.space_group_name_H-M   'P 1'
#
loop_
_entity.id
_entity.type
_entity.pdbx_description
1 polymer ?
#
loop_
_entity_poly.entity_id
_entity_poly.type
_entity_poly.pdbx_seq_one_letter_code
_entity_poly.pdbx_strand_id
1 'polypeptide(L)'
;DDLLEYLDTADKVVRKLNTMSIPQYIIQAFSLAWQAQKNAVKAKKSERRKYFVNKEKEQLEMIRMILGNDFEAAKTTVFFELDKIIQSSAIIENINSIVRAFLNTSRNRINQEILNLIMFYHNHRRYKAGKRKGKTPMELLTGAKQEKDWLEMLLDIEKEQKILSLAA
;
A
#
# COMPACT_ATOMS: atom_id res chain seq x y z
N ASP A 1 5.12 17.75 0.24
CA ASP A 1 6.07 17.35 -0.82
C ASP A 1 6.64 15.97 -0.50
N ASP A 2 5.82 15.09 0.09
CA ASP A 2 6.27 13.94 0.91
C ASP A 2 6.49 12.64 0.12
N LEU A 3 6.36 12.68 -1.21
CA LEU A 3 6.43 11.46 -2.02
C LEU A 3 7.83 10.83 -2.02
N LEU A 4 8.86 11.59 -1.60
CA LEU A 4 10.28 11.22 -1.64
C LEU A 4 10.91 11.00 -0.25
N GLU A 5 10.20 11.27 0.86
CA GLU A 5 10.70 11.10 2.25
C GLU A 5 10.60 9.65 2.79
N TYR A 6 10.45 8.68 1.90
CA TYR A 6 10.26 7.27 2.30
C TYR A 6 11.49 6.69 3.03
N LEU A 7 12.70 7.19 2.76
CA LEU A 7 13.91 6.78 3.50
C LEU A 7 13.84 7.29 4.93
N ASP A 8 13.36 8.52 5.14
CA ASP A 8 13.20 9.11 6.47
C ASP A 8 12.18 8.34 7.32
N THR A 9 11.20 7.70 6.66
CA THR A 9 10.23 6.85 7.34
C THR A 9 10.86 5.56 7.88
N ALA A 10 11.80 4.95 7.15
CA ALA A 10 12.51 3.76 7.62
C ALA A 10 13.35 4.07 8.86
N ASP A 11 14.09 5.18 8.84
CA ASP A 11 14.90 5.62 9.98
C ASP A 11 14.04 5.93 11.22
N LYS A 12 12.90 6.62 11.03
CA LYS A 12 11.93 6.89 12.12
C LYS A 12 11.41 5.58 12.73
N VAL A 13 11.07 4.59 11.91
CA VAL A 13 10.59 3.27 12.36
C VAL A 13 11.67 2.53 13.14
N VAL A 14 12.91 2.47 12.64
CA VAL A 14 14.03 1.80 13.31
C VAL A 14 14.34 2.46 14.65
N ARG A 15 14.42 3.80 14.70
CA ARG A 15 14.62 4.53 15.97
C ARG A 15 13.52 4.21 16.97
N LYS A 16 12.26 4.22 16.53
CA LYS A 16 11.12 3.90 17.39
C LYS A 16 11.20 2.48 17.94
N LEU A 17 11.48 1.50 17.09
CA LEU A 17 11.64 0.10 17.51
C LEU A 17 12.78 -0.06 18.54
N ASN A 18 13.91 0.61 18.32
CA ASN A 18 15.05 0.57 19.24
C ASN A 18 14.76 1.23 20.61
N THR A 19 13.76 2.10 20.72
CA THR A 19 13.31 2.66 22.02
C THR A 19 12.35 1.75 22.79
N MET A 20 11.86 0.68 22.16
CA MET A 20 10.96 -0.27 22.83
C MET A 20 11.74 -1.18 23.77
N SER A 21 11.08 -1.67 24.82
CA SER A 21 11.63 -2.68 25.74
C SER A 21 11.67 -4.09 25.11
N ILE A 22 12.11 -4.19 23.85
CA ILE A 22 12.27 -5.43 23.10
C ILE A 22 13.77 -5.56 22.77
N PRO A 23 14.42 -6.70 23.08
CA PRO A 23 15.83 -6.88 22.76
C PRO A 23 16.12 -6.70 21.27
N GLN A 24 17.24 -6.05 20.93
CA GLN A 24 17.57 -5.73 19.54
C GLN A 24 17.59 -6.94 18.61
N TYR A 25 18.11 -8.08 19.08
CA TYR A 25 18.18 -9.31 18.30
C TYR A 25 16.78 -9.87 17.98
N ILE A 26 15.79 -9.65 18.86
CA ILE A 26 14.39 -10.02 18.62
C ILE A 26 13.78 -9.13 17.56
N ILE A 27 14.05 -7.82 17.60
CA ILE A 27 13.61 -6.86 16.57
C ILE A 27 14.19 -7.25 15.20
N GLN A 28 15.49 -7.59 15.15
CA GLN A 28 16.14 -8.06 13.93
C GLN A 28 15.52 -9.36 13.41
N ALA A 29 15.26 -10.32 14.29
CA ALA A 29 14.63 -11.58 13.95
C ALA A 29 13.20 -11.37 13.37
N PHE A 30 12.39 -10.52 14.00
CA PHE A 30 11.08 -10.15 13.46
C PHE A 30 11.18 -9.40 12.13
N SER A 31 12.20 -8.56 11.95
CA SER A 31 12.44 -7.84 10.70
C SER A 31 12.77 -8.80 9.54
N LEU A 32 13.55 -9.85 9.81
CA LEU A 32 13.84 -10.92 8.83
C LEU A 32 12.57 -11.70 8.46
N ALA A 33 11.74 -12.05 9.45
CA ALA A 33 10.46 -12.71 9.22
C ALA A 33 9.51 -11.83 8.37
N TRP A 34 9.39 -10.55 8.72
CA TRP A 34 8.62 -9.57 7.96
C TRP A 34 9.12 -9.43 6.52
N GLN A 35 10.43 -9.39 6.30
CA GLN A 35 11.01 -9.30 4.96
C GLN A 35 10.74 -10.58 4.14
N ALA A 36 10.83 -11.76 4.77
CA ALA A 36 10.47 -13.03 4.14
C ALA A 36 9.00 -13.03 3.71
N GLN A 37 8.08 -12.56 4.55
CA GLN A 37 6.67 -12.39 4.21
C GLN A 37 6.48 -11.51 2.96
N LYS A 38 7.12 -10.34 2.90
CA LYS A 38 7.04 -9.45 1.72
C LYS A 38 7.62 -10.11 0.47
N ASN A 39 8.72 -10.85 0.60
CA ASN A 39 9.35 -11.54 -0.51
C ASN A 39 8.51 -12.71 -1.05
N ALA A 40 7.78 -13.41 -0.18
CA ALA A 40 6.82 -14.44 -0.59
C ALA A 40 5.70 -13.85 -1.47
N VAL A 41 5.17 -12.68 -1.08
CA VAL A 41 4.15 -11.95 -1.86
C VAL A 41 4.68 -11.53 -3.24
N LYS A 42 5.94 -11.07 -3.31
CA LYS A 42 6.57 -10.63 -4.56
C LYS A 42 7.05 -11.78 -5.46
N ALA A 43 7.11 -13.00 -4.94
CA ALA A 43 7.64 -14.14 -5.70
C ALA A 43 6.72 -14.53 -6.86
N LYS A 44 7.27 -14.45 -8.08
CA LYS A 44 6.60 -14.88 -9.33
C LYS A 44 6.59 -16.40 -9.52
N LYS A 45 7.58 -17.11 -8.97
CA LYS A 45 7.72 -18.58 -9.07
C LYS A 45 7.24 -19.25 -7.78
N SER A 46 6.56 -20.40 -7.91
CA SER A 46 6.03 -21.19 -6.79
C SER A 46 7.12 -21.58 -5.79
N GLU A 47 8.25 -22.09 -6.27
CA GLU A 47 9.34 -22.57 -5.40
C GLU A 47 9.97 -21.44 -4.58
N ARG A 48 10.16 -20.27 -5.22
CA ARG A 48 10.65 -19.07 -4.51
C ARG A 48 9.65 -18.60 -3.46
N ARG A 49 8.35 -18.71 -3.73
CA ARG A 49 7.30 -18.39 -2.75
C ARG A 49 7.35 -19.34 -1.56
N LYS A 50 7.39 -20.67 -1.81
CA LYS A 50 7.50 -21.69 -0.76
C LYS A 50 8.73 -21.48 0.12
N TYR A 51 9.88 -21.19 -0.48
CA TYR A 51 11.11 -20.89 0.25
C TYR A 51 10.92 -19.75 1.27
N PHE A 52 10.32 -18.63 0.85
CA PHE A 52 10.11 -17.49 1.74
C PHE A 52 9.03 -17.73 2.79
N VAL A 53 7.96 -18.49 2.46
CA VAL A 53 6.95 -18.90 3.43
C VAL A 53 7.57 -19.78 4.52
N ASN A 54 8.41 -20.75 4.13
CA ASN A 54 9.10 -21.60 5.11
C ASN A 54 10.08 -20.79 5.96
N LYS A 55 10.85 -19.88 5.34
CA LYS A 55 11.78 -19.01 6.06
C LYS A 55 11.08 -18.10 7.07
N GLU A 56 9.93 -17.52 6.70
CA GLU A 56 9.11 -16.74 7.64
C GLU A 56 8.67 -17.63 8.82
N LYS A 57 8.16 -18.83 8.52
CA LYS A 57 7.68 -19.77 9.54
C LYS A 57 8.80 -20.17 10.50
N GLU A 58 9.94 -20.63 10.00
CA GLU A 58 11.10 -21.03 10.81
C GLU A 58 11.55 -19.91 11.74
N GLN A 59 11.64 -18.68 11.22
CA GLN A 59 12.05 -17.52 12.00
C GLN A 59 11.03 -17.20 13.10
N LEU A 60 9.74 -17.23 12.80
CA LEU A 60 8.69 -16.95 13.78
C LEU A 60 8.61 -18.03 14.86
N GLU A 61 8.82 -19.30 14.53
CA GLU A 61 8.86 -20.38 15.53
C GLU A 61 10.04 -20.19 16.49
N MET A 62 11.24 -19.87 15.98
CA MET A 62 12.40 -19.57 16.84
C MET A 62 12.11 -18.42 17.80
N ILE A 63 11.50 -17.33 17.32
CA ILE A 63 11.16 -16.18 18.17
C ILE A 63 10.06 -16.55 19.19
N ARG A 64 9.08 -17.37 18.78
CA ARG A 64 8.02 -17.85 19.67
C ARG A 64 8.58 -18.67 20.83
N MET A 65 9.58 -19.51 20.56
CA MET A 65 10.27 -20.28 21.62
C MET A 65 11.00 -19.39 22.62
N ILE A 66 11.52 -18.23 22.19
CA ILE A 66 12.24 -17.30 23.07
C ILE A 66 11.29 -16.43 23.89
N LEU A 67 10.24 -15.89 23.27
CA LEU A 67 9.34 -14.92 23.90
C LEU A 67 8.15 -15.56 24.62
N GLY A 68 7.80 -16.81 24.29
CA GLY A 68 6.66 -17.51 24.88
C GLY A 68 5.37 -16.70 24.76
N ASN A 69 4.81 -16.29 25.91
CA ASN A 69 3.55 -15.56 25.99
C ASN A 69 3.62 -14.14 25.39
N ASP A 70 4.79 -13.51 25.40
CA ASP A 70 4.96 -12.14 24.88
C ASP A 70 5.07 -12.10 23.35
N PHE A 71 5.16 -13.26 22.71
CA PHE A 71 5.39 -13.39 21.27
C PHE A 71 4.36 -12.63 20.43
N GLU A 72 3.06 -12.83 20.66
CA GLU A 72 2.03 -12.23 19.80
C GLU A 72 1.98 -10.71 19.98
N ALA A 73 2.17 -10.21 21.21
CA ALA A 73 2.21 -8.79 21.50
C ALA A 73 3.43 -8.11 20.83
N ALA A 74 4.61 -8.71 20.97
CA ALA A 74 5.84 -8.21 20.35
C ALA A 74 5.76 -8.26 18.82
N LYS A 75 5.29 -9.38 18.25
CA LYS A 75 5.11 -9.54 16.81
C LYS A 75 4.16 -8.49 16.24
N THR A 76 3.00 -8.31 16.87
CA THR A 76 1.99 -7.34 16.44
C THR A 76 2.56 -5.93 16.42
N THR A 77 3.26 -5.55 17.49
CA THR A 77 3.88 -4.23 17.63
C THR A 77 4.95 -3.99 16.57
N VAL A 78 5.89 -4.94 16.43
CA VAL A 78 7.00 -4.80 15.49
C VAL A 78 6.50 -4.79 14.04
N PHE A 79 5.60 -5.71 13.67
CA PHE A 79 5.05 -5.76 12.31
C PHE A 79 4.25 -4.51 11.98
N PHE A 80 3.50 -3.96 12.93
CA PHE A 80 2.74 -2.72 12.73
C PHE A 80 3.67 -1.53 12.41
N GLU A 81 4.80 -1.41 13.11
CA GLU A 81 5.77 -0.35 12.81
C GLU A 81 6.50 -0.59 11.49
N LEU A 82 6.93 -1.83 11.21
CA LEU A 82 7.60 -2.18 9.95
C LEU A 82 6.69 -1.99 8.73
N ASP A 83 5.37 -2.23 8.85
CA ASP A 83 4.41 -2.02 7.77
C ASP A 83 4.25 -0.55 7.35
N LYS A 84 4.76 0.41 8.14
CA LYS A 84 4.83 1.82 7.77
C LYS A 84 5.98 2.12 6.81
N ILE A 85 6.97 1.22 6.70
CA ILE A 85 8.07 1.37 5.76
C ILE A 85 7.55 1.13 4.34
N ILE A 86 7.31 2.22 3.62
CA ILE A 86 6.94 2.20 2.21
C ILE A 86 8.20 2.02 1.38
N GLN A 87 8.21 1.04 0.47
CA GLN A 87 9.24 0.99 -0.57
C GLN A 87 8.91 2.02 -1.64
N SER A 88 9.79 3.01 -1.81
CA SER A 88 9.57 4.21 -2.62
C SER A 88 9.07 3.99 -4.02
N SER A 89 9.74 3.11 -4.74
CA SER A 89 9.42 2.93 -6.13
C SER A 89 8.13 2.15 -6.29
N ALA A 90 7.69 1.35 -5.31
CA ALA A 90 6.51 0.51 -5.48
C ALA A 90 5.21 1.30 -5.68
N ILE A 91 5.02 2.44 -5.00
CA ILE A 91 3.84 3.28 -5.19
C ILE A 91 3.89 3.96 -6.56
N ILE A 92 5.04 4.56 -6.89
CA ILE A 92 5.26 5.25 -8.17
C ILE A 92 5.17 4.25 -9.33
N GLU A 93 5.77 3.07 -9.20
CA GLU A 93 5.69 1.96 -10.16
C GLU A 93 4.26 1.46 -10.32
N ASN A 94 3.48 1.39 -9.22
CA ASN A 94 2.07 1.01 -9.30
C ASN A 94 1.26 2.04 -10.08
N ILE A 95 1.40 3.33 -9.75
CA ILE A 95 0.73 4.42 -10.47
C ILE A 95 1.17 4.43 -11.93
N ASN A 96 2.48 4.32 -12.21
CA ASN A 96 3.03 4.25 -13.55
C ASN A 96 2.49 3.04 -14.32
N SER A 97 2.36 1.88 -13.70
CA SER A 97 1.77 0.70 -14.34
C SER A 97 0.30 0.92 -14.71
N ILE A 98 -0.44 1.66 -13.91
CA ILE A 98 -1.85 1.99 -14.17
C ILE A 98 -1.94 2.97 -15.33
N VAL A 99 -1.18 4.06 -15.27
CA VAL A 99 -1.16 5.08 -16.33
C VAL A 99 -0.70 4.49 -17.66
N ARG A 100 0.31 3.60 -17.65
CA ARG A 100 0.78 2.90 -18.86
C ARG A 100 -0.30 2.08 -19.55
N ALA A 101 -1.21 1.45 -18.80
CA ALA A 101 -2.32 0.70 -19.39
C ALA A 101 -3.20 1.60 -20.27
N PHE A 102 -3.48 2.82 -19.82
CA PHE A 102 -4.24 3.80 -20.59
C PHE A 102 -3.43 4.42 -21.73
N LEU A 103 -2.16 4.77 -21.50
CA LEU A 103 -1.24 5.31 -22.52
C LEU A 103 -1.11 4.39 -23.74
N ASN A 104 -0.91 3.09 -23.49
CA ASN A 104 -0.75 2.10 -24.54
C ASN A 104 -2.02 1.97 -25.39
N THR A 105 -3.20 2.00 -24.76
CA THR A 105 -4.49 1.97 -25.48
C THR A 105 -4.72 3.24 -26.30
N SER A 106 -4.29 4.40 -25.81
CA SER A 106 -4.46 5.70 -26.48
C SER A 106 -3.37 6.04 -27.50
N ARG A 107 -2.45 5.10 -27.82
CA ARG A 107 -1.30 5.34 -28.73
C ARG A 107 -0.49 6.59 -28.37
N ASN A 108 -0.29 6.84 -27.07
CA ASN A 108 0.39 8.05 -26.55
C ASN A 108 -0.28 9.39 -26.89
N ARG A 109 -1.53 9.41 -27.37
CA ARG A 109 -2.34 10.64 -27.48
C ARG A 109 -3.02 10.93 -26.15
N ILE A 110 -2.26 11.51 -25.21
CA ILE A 110 -2.78 11.91 -23.90
C ILE A 110 -2.64 13.42 -23.73
N ASN A 111 -3.70 14.03 -23.21
CA ASN A 111 -3.76 15.41 -22.75
C ASN A 111 -4.10 15.45 -21.25
N GLN A 112 -4.12 16.65 -20.68
CA GLN A 112 -4.35 16.84 -19.24
C GLN A 112 -5.74 16.36 -18.81
N GLU A 113 -6.74 16.50 -19.68
CA GLU A 113 -8.12 16.10 -19.45
C GLU A 113 -8.24 14.58 -19.28
N ILE A 114 -7.53 13.81 -20.13
CA ILE A 114 -7.46 12.36 -20.00
C ILE A 114 -6.73 11.96 -18.71
N LEU A 115 -5.64 12.64 -18.34
CA LEU A 115 -4.95 12.38 -17.08
C LEU A 115 -5.85 12.65 -15.87
N ASN A 116 -6.62 13.73 -15.89
CA ASN A 116 -7.58 14.07 -14.85
C ASN A 116 -8.67 12.98 -14.73
N LEU A 117 -9.16 12.45 -15.85
CA LEU A 117 -10.12 11.35 -15.85
C LEU A 117 -9.53 10.05 -15.29
N ILE A 118 -8.29 9.71 -15.65
CA ILE A 118 -7.60 8.52 -15.11
C ILE A 118 -7.41 8.66 -13.61
N MET A 119 -6.97 9.83 -13.14
CA MET A 119 -6.80 10.14 -11.72
C MET A 119 -8.14 10.03 -10.98
N PHE A 120 -9.20 10.63 -11.53
CA PHE A 120 -10.54 10.59 -10.96
C PHE A 120 -11.05 9.15 -10.83
N TYR A 121 -11.02 8.37 -11.93
CA TYR A 121 -11.41 6.97 -11.93
C TYR A 121 -10.60 6.17 -10.90
N HIS A 122 -9.28 6.34 -10.88
CA HIS A 122 -8.41 5.59 -9.98
C HIS A 122 -8.75 5.85 -8.50
N ASN A 123 -9.00 7.10 -8.12
CA ASN A 123 -9.25 7.47 -6.73
C ASN A 123 -10.64 7.07 -6.21
N HIS A 124 -11.61 6.89 -7.10
CA HIS A 124 -13.01 6.62 -6.73
C HIS A 124 -13.48 5.20 -7.05
N ARG A 125 -12.69 4.38 -7.77
CA ARG A 125 -13.02 2.96 -7.98
C ARG A 125 -12.78 2.15 -6.71
N ARG A 126 -13.66 1.17 -6.44
CA ARG A 126 -13.49 0.23 -5.33
C ARG A 126 -12.48 -0.87 -5.65
N TYR A 127 -11.68 -1.27 -4.66
CA TYR A 127 -10.83 -2.46 -4.80
C TYR A 127 -11.68 -3.74 -4.82
N LYS A 128 -11.40 -4.63 -5.77
CA LYS A 128 -12.15 -5.90 -5.93
C LYS A 128 -11.67 -7.02 -5.00
N ALA A 129 -10.43 -6.94 -4.49
CA ALA A 129 -9.79 -8.01 -3.72
C ALA A 129 -8.76 -7.49 -2.71
N GLY A 130 -8.28 -8.38 -1.85
CA GLY A 130 -7.24 -8.11 -0.85
C GLY A 130 -7.74 -7.38 0.40
N LYS A 131 -6.80 -6.93 1.25
CA LYS A 131 -7.09 -6.26 2.54
C LYS A 131 -7.94 -4.99 2.41
N ARG A 132 -7.97 -4.38 1.22
CA ARG A 132 -8.68 -3.13 0.92
C ARG A 132 -10.00 -3.35 0.15
N LYS A 133 -10.42 -4.61 -0.02
CA LYS A 133 -11.63 -4.96 -0.78
C LYS A 133 -12.84 -4.13 -0.32
N GLY A 134 -13.57 -3.58 -1.28
CA GLY A 134 -14.76 -2.75 -1.04
C GLY A 134 -14.47 -1.26 -0.76
N LYS A 135 -13.22 -0.89 -0.43
CA LYS A 135 -12.85 0.51 -0.21
C LYS A 135 -12.32 1.19 -1.48
N THR A 136 -12.44 2.50 -1.59
CA THR A 136 -11.79 3.33 -2.62
C THR A 136 -10.48 3.93 -2.09
N PRO A 137 -9.53 4.31 -2.96
CA PRO A 137 -8.34 5.02 -2.50
C PRO A 137 -8.66 6.32 -1.76
N MET A 138 -9.68 7.07 -2.20
CA MET A 138 -10.09 8.31 -1.52
C MET A 138 -10.64 8.04 -0.11
N GLU A 139 -11.43 6.98 0.07
CA GLU A 139 -11.90 6.55 1.40
C GLU A 139 -10.75 6.19 2.33
N LEU A 140 -9.70 5.54 1.80
CA LEU A 140 -8.51 5.18 2.59
C LEU A 140 -7.66 6.40 2.96
N LEU A 141 -7.61 7.40 2.08
CA LEU A 141 -6.83 8.62 2.29
C LEU A 141 -7.51 9.57 3.27
N THR A 142 -8.83 9.76 3.13
CA THR A 142 -9.58 10.79 3.86
C THR A 142 -10.36 10.25 5.06
N GLY A 143 -10.61 8.94 5.10
CA GLY A 143 -11.53 8.33 6.08
C GLY A 143 -13.02 8.60 5.80
N ALA A 144 -13.35 9.46 4.83
CA ALA A 144 -14.72 9.77 4.46
C ALA A 144 -15.26 8.70 3.51
N LYS A 145 -16.49 8.22 3.78
CA LYS A 145 -17.14 7.19 2.96
C LYS A 145 -17.60 7.79 1.63
N GLN A 146 -17.34 7.07 0.54
CA GLN A 146 -17.88 7.41 -0.77
C GLN A 146 -19.25 6.72 -0.91
N GLU A 147 -20.32 7.51 -1.04
CA GLU A 147 -21.67 6.96 -1.10
C GLU A 147 -22.09 6.53 -2.52
N LYS A 148 -21.64 7.27 -3.54
CA LYS A 148 -22.00 7.03 -4.95
C LYS A 148 -20.96 6.18 -5.69
N ASP A 149 -21.39 5.54 -6.77
CA ASP A 149 -20.43 4.96 -7.70
C ASP A 149 -19.64 6.06 -8.42
N TRP A 150 -18.39 5.77 -8.79
CA TRP A 150 -17.52 6.74 -9.44
C TRP A 150 -18.11 7.28 -10.75
N LEU A 151 -18.87 6.47 -11.50
CA LEU A 151 -19.47 6.91 -12.75
C LEU A 151 -20.61 7.89 -12.51
N GLU A 152 -21.43 7.65 -11.48
CA GLU A 152 -22.47 8.59 -11.06
C GLU A 152 -21.87 9.93 -10.63
N MET A 153 -20.79 9.89 -9.84
CA MET A 153 -20.06 11.10 -9.43
C MET A 153 -19.52 11.88 -10.65
N LEU A 154 -18.99 11.18 -11.65
CA LEU A 154 -18.47 11.82 -12.86
C LEU A 154 -19.57 12.52 -13.65
N LEU A 155 -20.72 11.87 -13.80
CA LEU A 155 -21.88 12.44 -14.51
C LEU A 155 -22.47 13.64 -13.77
N ASP A 156 -22.47 13.61 -12.43
CA ASP A 156 -22.93 14.75 -11.64
C ASP A 156 -21.99 15.96 -11.82
N ILE A 157 -20.67 15.75 -11.82
CA ILE A 157 -19.69 16.81 -12.11
C ILE A 157 -19.90 17.40 -13.52
N GLU A 158 -20.13 16.56 -14.53
CA GLU A 158 -20.38 17.04 -15.90
C GLU A 158 -21.65 17.91 -15.97
N LYS A 159 -22.72 17.50 -15.29
CA LYS A 159 -23.97 18.27 -15.22
C LYS A 159 -23.74 19.62 -14.54
N GLU A 160 -23.04 19.65 -13.41
CA GLU A 160 -22.71 20.88 -12.69
C GLU A 160 -21.86 21.83 -13.53
N GLN A 161 -20.84 21.32 -14.23
CA GLN A 161 -20.03 22.15 -15.13
C GLN A 161 -20.84 22.70 -16.31
N LYS A 162 -21.76 21.92 -16.89
CA LYS A 162 -22.68 22.41 -17.93
C LYS A 162 -23.56 23.53 -17.41
N ILE A 163 -24.12 23.40 -16.20
CA ILE A 163 -24.94 24.43 -15.57
C ILE A 163 -24.14 25.72 -15.35
N LEU A 164 -22.89 25.61 -14.85
CA LEU A 164 -22.02 26.76 -14.65
C LEU A 164 -21.64 27.45 -15.97
N SER A 165 -21.41 26.68 -17.03
CA SER A 165 -21.10 27.22 -18.37
C SER A 165 -22.29 27.90 -19.06
N LEU A 166 -23.53 27.56 -18.67
CA LEU A 166 -24.76 28.19 -19.17
C LEU A 166 -25.15 29.43 -18.35
N ALA A 167 -24.60 29.59 -17.15
CA ALA A 167 -24.89 30.70 -16.24
C ALA A 167 -23.85 31.83 -16.30
N ALA A 168 -22.76 31.66 -17.06
CA ALA A 168 -21.70 32.63 -17.31
C ALA A 168 -21.84 33.28 -18.68
#